data_AF-A0A4P5T5Y2-F1
#
_entry.id   AF-A0A4P5T5Y2-F1
#
_cell.length_a   1.000
_cell.length_b   1.000
_cell.length_c   1.000
_cell.angle_alpha   90.00
_cell.angle_beta   90.00
_cell.angle_gamma   90.00
#
_symmetry.space_group_name_H-M   'P 1'
#
loop_
_entity.id
_entity.type
_entity.pdbx_description
1 polymer ?
#
loop_
_entity_poly.entity_id
_entity_poly.type
_entity_poly.pdbx_seq_one_letter_code
_entity_poly.pdbx_strand_id
1 'polypeptide(L)'
;MLHARHFKIFYAVQATGNGHISRAIEIYPHLQKYGEVDIFLSGSNYDLKCELPVAYKSRGISLAYNQQNGSIDIKNTIHNIRFKQAWREARHLPIEKYDWVINDFESITSMACR
;
A
#
# COMPACT_ATOMS: atom_id res chain seq x y z
N MET A 1 -20.01 22.85 -15.50
CA MET A 1 -18.66 22.25 -15.56
C MET A 1 -18.06 22.33 -14.17
N LEU A 2 -18.00 21.22 -13.43
CA LEU A 2 -17.25 21.16 -12.18
C LEU A 2 -15.78 21.39 -12.54
N HIS A 3 -15.16 22.44 -12.00
CA HIS A 3 -13.71 22.57 -12.04
C HIS A 3 -13.14 21.35 -11.32
N ALA A 4 -12.58 20.39 -12.06
CA ALA A 4 -11.85 19.28 -11.46
C ALA A 4 -10.61 19.91 -10.80
N ARG A 5 -10.66 20.06 -9.47
CA ARG A 5 -9.46 20.39 -8.69
C ARG A 5 -8.44 19.29 -8.94
N HIS A 6 -7.21 19.69 -9.21
CA HIS A 6 -6.10 18.77 -9.44
C HIS A 6 -5.43 18.50 -8.10
N PHE A 7 -5.73 17.34 -7.50
CA PHE A 7 -5.21 16.97 -6.19
C PHE A 7 -3.88 16.20 -6.29
N LYS A 8 -3.07 16.26 -5.24
CA LYS A 8 -2.00 15.28 -4.99
C LYS A 8 -2.55 14.17 -4.11
N ILE A 9 -2.61 12.96 -4.66
CA ILE A 9 -3.23 11.79 -4.03
C ILE A 9 -2.13 10.79 -3.66
N PHE A 10 -2.07 10.43 -2.38
CA PHE A 10 -1.26 9.31 -1.90
C PHE A 10 -2.13 8.06 -1.80
N TYR A 11 -1.91 7.08 -2.66
CA TYR A 11 -2.67 5.83 -2.66
C TYR A 11 -1.82 4.68 -2.08
N ALA A 12 -2.12 4.30 -0.85
CA ALA A 12 -1.41 3.26 -0.11
C ALA A 12 -2.10 1.90 -0.27
N VAL A 13 -1.38 0.90 -0.79
CA VAL A 13 -1.92 -0.42 -1.13
C VAL A 13 -1.16 -1.51 -0.35
N GLN A 14 -1.91 -2.35 0.35
CA GLN A 14 -1.36 -3.52 1.04
C GLN A 14 -1.05 -4.65 0.05
N ALA A 15 0.22 -4.79 -0.32
CA ALA A 15 0.73 -5.74 -1.31
C ALA A 15 1.07 -7.13 -0.72
N THR A 16 0.16 -7.70 0.09
CA THR A 16 0.35 -9.04 0.73
C THR A 16 -0.31 -10.18 -0.03
N GLY A 17 -0.81 -9.90 -1.23
CA GLY A 17 -1.46 -10.84 -2.13
C GLY A 17 -1.87 -10.15 -3.43
N ASN A 18 -2.12 -10.93 -4.47
CA ASN A 18 -2.48 -10.41 -5.79
C ASN A 18 -3.81 -9.63 -5.80
N GLY A 19 -4.75 -9.95 -4.91
CA GLY A 19 -6.08 -9.30 -4.88
C GLY A 19 -6.01 -7.78 -4.66
N HIS A 20 -5.12 -7.30 -3.78
CA HIS A 20 -4.96 -5.86 -3.55
C HIS A 20 -4.30 -5.16 -4.74
N ILE A 21 -3.34 -5.82 -5.39
CA ILE A 21 -2.70 -5.29 -6.60
C ILE A 21 -3.70 -5.21 -7.75
N SER A 22 -4.49 -6.25 -8.00
CA SER A 22 -5.53 -6.24 -9.04
C SER A 22 -6.54 -5.11 -8.83
N ARG A 23 -6.97 -4.89 -7.58
CA ARG A 23 -7.87 -3.78 -7.26
C ARG A 23 -7.20 -2.42 -7.41
N ALA A 24 -5.91 -2.29 -7.07
CA ALA A 24 -5.18 -1.06 -7.28
C ALA A 24 -5.02 -0.71 -8.77
N ILE A 25 -4.79 -1.72 -9.62
CA ILE A 25 -4.79 -1.57 -11.08
C ILE A 25 -6.13 -1.05 -11.59
N GLU A 26 -7.24 -1.60 -11.08
CA GLU A 26 -8.58 -1.16 -11.48
C GLU A 26 -8.91 0.25 -10.98
N ILE A 27 -8.54 0.60 -9.75
CA ILE A 27 -8.88 1.89 -9.14
C ILE A 27 -8.02 3.03 -9.71
N TYR A 28 -6.75 2.78 -10.02
CA TYR A 28 -5.78 3.81 -10.40
C TYR A 28 -6.25 4.74 -11.54
N PRO A 29 -6.75 4.25 -12.70
CA PRO A 29 -7.25 5.11 -13.78
C PRO A 29 -8.40 6.02 -13.39
N HIS A 30 -9.17 5.66 -12.35
CA HIS A 30 -10.24 6.50 -11.83
C HIS A 30 -9.70 7.62 -10.95
N LEU A 31 -8.69 7.33 -10.13
CA LEU A 31 -8.02 8.33 -9.29
C LEU A 31 -7.31 9.40 -10.12
N GLN A 32 -6.70 8.99 -11.24
CA GLN A 32 -6.03 9.92 -12.17
C GLN A 32 -6.95 11.01 -12.73
N LYS A 33 -8.27 10.78 -12.77
CA LYS A 33 -9.25 11.78 -13.21
C LYS A 33 -9.38 12.95 -12.22
N TYR A 34 -8.91 12.77 -10.99
CA TYR A 34 -8.98 13.76 -9.91
C TYR A 34 -7.62 14.42 -9.60
N GLY A 35 -6.51 13.90 -10.11
CA GLY A 35 -5.19 14.49 -9.86
C GLY A 35 -3.99 13.57 -10.09
N GLU A 36 -2.83 14.02 -9.62
CA GLU A 36 -1.58 13.25 -9.58
C GLU A 36 -1.67 12.17 -8.51
N VAL A 37 -1.33 10.93 -8.84
CA VAL A 37 -1.44 9.78 -7.93
C VAL A 37 -0.07 9.16 -7.74
N ASP A 38 0.44 9.24 -6.51
CA ASP A 38 1.61 8.48 -6.07
C ASP A 38 1.15 7.23 -5.34
N ILE A 39 1.68 6.08 -5.77
CA ILE A 39 1.34 4.80 -5.16
C ILE A 39 2.42 4.36 -4.19
N PHE A 40 1.99 4.01 -2.97
CA PHE A 40 2.80 3.32 -1.99
C PHE A 40 2.40 1.85 -1.92
N LEU A 41 3.33 0.95 -2.23
CA LEU A 41 3.14 -0.49 -2.07
C LEU A 41 3.86 -0.98 -0.82
N SER A 42 3.12 -1.63 0.08
CA SER A 42 3.66 -2.20 1.31
C SER A 42 3.32 -3.68 1.39
N GLY A 43 4.32 -4.55 1.39
CA GLY A 43 4.13 -6.01 1.43
C GLY A 43 5.05 -6.74 0.45
N SER A 44 5.18 -8.06 0.62
CA SER A 44 6.17 -8.86 -0.10
C SER A 44 5.62 -10.03 -0.92
N ASN A 45 4.30 -10.20 -0.99
CA ASN A 45 3.70 -11.45 -1.48
C ASN A 45 2.81 -11.22 -2.71
N TYR A 46 3.36 -10.58 -3.73
CA TYR A 46 2.67 -10.39 -5.01
C TYR A 46 3.62 -10.69 -6.15
N ASP A 47 3.12 -11.40 -7.16
CA ASP A 47 3.90 -11.84 -8.33
C ASP A 47 3.48 -11.12 -9.61
N LEU A 48 2.42 -10.30 -9.54
CA LEU A 48 1.92 -9.52 -10.66
C LEU A 48 2.96 -8.47 -11.09
N LYS A 49 3.35 -8.53 -12.37
CA LYS A 49 4.04 -7.41 -13.03
C LYS A 49 3.12 -6.20 -12.97
N CYS A 50 3.56 -5.18 -12.25
CA CYS A 50 2.74 -4.04 -11.89
C CYS A 50 3.21 -2.83 -12.69
N GLU A 51 2.35 -2.31 -13.57
CA GLU A 51 2.57 -1.04 -14.31
C GLU A 51 2.02 0.17 -13.55
N LEU A 52 1.81 0.05 -12.24
CA LEU A 52 1.44 1.18 -11.40
C LEU A 52 2.65 2.11 -11.22
N PRO A 53 2.46 3.45 -11.17
CA PRO A 53 3.52 4.39 -10.84
C PRO A 53 3.85 4.34 -9.34
N VAL A 54 4.58 3.29 -8.94
CA VAL A 54 4.94 3.08 -7.54
C VAL A 54 6.04 4.06 -7.14
N ALA A 55 5.65 5.13 -6.45
CA ALA A 55 6.55 6.14 -5.91
C ALA A 55 7.30 5.64 -4.66
N TYR A 56 6.66 4.78 -3.86
CA TYR A 56 7.24 4.27 -2.61
C TYR A 56 7.00 2.77 -2.46
N LYS A 57 7.99 2.06 -1.89
CA LYS A 57 7.88 0.64 -1.58
C LYS A 57 8.36 0.35 -0.16
N SER A 58 7.64 -0.52 0.52
CA SER A 58 8.05 -1.14 1.78
C SER A 58 7.84 -2.65 1.73
N ARG A 59 8.67 -3.40 2.46
CA ARG A 59 8.38 -4.82 2.73
C ARG A 59 7.15 -5.01 3.61
N GLY A 60 6.73 -3.95 4.29
CA GLY A 60 5.48 -3.88 5.02
C GLY A 60 5.37 -4.87 6.17
N ILE A 61 4.15 -5.00 6.66
CA ILE A 61 3.70 -6.12 7.47
C ILE A 61 3.03 -7.09 6.52
N SER A 62 3.57 -8.30 6.37
CA SER A 62 3.05 -9.31 5.43
C SER A 62 2.62 -10.58 6.15
N LEU A 63 1.51 -11.18 5.70
CA LEU A 63 1.09 -12.51 6.15
C LEU A 63 1.98 -13.57 5.51
N ALA A 64 2.51 -14.49 6.30
CA ALA A 64 3.16 -15.68 5.78
C ALA A 64 2.10 -16.73 5.42
N TYR A 65 2.33 -17.44 4.32
CA TYR A 65 1.45 -18.53 3.87
C TYR A 65 2.21 -19.84 3.85
N ASN A 66 1.54 -20.92 4.24
CA ASN A 66 2.07 -22.27 4.13
C ASN A 66 2.05 -22.70 2.65
N GLN A 67 3.21 -23.07 2.12
CA GLN A 67 3.39 -23.41 0.71
C GLN A 67 2.68 -24.70 0.28
N GLN A 68 2.35 -25.59 1.23
CA GLN A 68 1.76 -26.90 0.96
C GLN A 68 0.23 -26.85 0.90
N ASN A 69 -0.41 -26.07 1.77
CA ASN A 69 -1.87 -26.03 1.87
C ASN A 69 -2.48 -24.63 1.66
N GLY A 70 -1.66 -23.60 1.43
CA GLY A 70 -2.11 -22.22 1.20
C GLY A 70 -2.72 -21.51 2.43
N SER A 71 -2.72 -22.15 3.60
CA SER A 71 -3.25 -21.55 4.82
C SER A 71 -2.32 -20.46 5.37
N ILE A 72 -2.87 -19.56 6.18
CA ILE A 72 -2.06 -18.53 6.87
C ILE A 72 -1.18 -19.21 7.92
N ASP A 73 0.13 -19.00 7.81
CA ASP A 73 1.09 -19.39 8.84
C ASP A 73 1.21 -18.27 9.87
N ILE A 74 0.36 -18.31 10.89
CA ILE A 74 0.32 -17.28 11.95
C ILE A 74 1.65 -17.20 12.70
N LYS A 75 2.31 -18.35 12.97
CA LYS A 75 3.57 -18.38 13.73
C LYS A 75 4.67 -17.67 12.95
N ASN A 76 4.84 -18.03 11.68
CA ASN A 76 5.84 -17.42 10.82
C ASN A 76 5.50 -15.96 10.51
N THR A 77 4.21 -15.63 10.37
CA THR A 77 3.74 -14.24 10.23
C THR A 77 4.26 -13.42 11.40
N ILE A 78 3.89 -13.75 12.64
CA ILE A 78 4.26 -12.99 13.84
C ILE A 78 5.78 -12.87 13.97
N HIS A 79 6.52 -13.96 13.72
CA HIS A 79 7.99 -13.96 13.80
C HIS A 79 8.64 -12.99 12.80
N ASN A 80 8.06 -12.85 11.61
CA ASN A 80 8.63 -12.02 10.54
C ASN A 80 8.20 -10.54 10.61
N ILE A 81 7.24 -10.18 11.47
CA ILE A 81 6.79 -8.78 11.56
C ILE A 81 7.92 -7.91 12.12
N ARG A 82 8.30 -6.89 11.33
CA ARG A 82 9.31 -5.90 11.72
C ARG A 82 8.67 -4.63 12.25
N PHE A 83 8.00 -4.70 13.39
CA PHE A 83 7.25 -3.57 13.97
C PHE A 83 8.08 -2.29 14.14
N LYS A 84 9.33 -2.40 14.62
CA LYS A 84 10.23 -1.24 14.77
C LYS A 84 10.53 -0.56 13.42
N GLN A 85 10.69 -1.36 12.37
CA GLN A 85 10.91 -0.85 11.02
C GLN A 85 9.64 -0.18 10.48
N ALA A 86 8.49 -0.85 10.60
CA ALA A 86 7.20 -0.33 10.16
C ALA A 86 6.87 1.02 10.84
N TRP A 87 7.11 1.12 12.15
CA TRP A 87 6.92 2.37 12.89
C TRP A 87 7.90 3.47 12.45
N ARG A 88 9.17 3.13 12.20
CA ARG A 88 10.14 4.08 11.65
C ARG A 88 9.72 4.58 10.28
N GLU A 89 9.27 3.69 9.41
CA GLU A 89 8.79 4.05 8.07
C GLU A 89 7.55 4.95 8.14
N ALA A 90 6.58 4.64 9.00
CA ALA A 90 5.40 5.47 9.22
C ALA A 90 5.77 6.92 9.59
N ARG A 91 6.77 7.12 10.47
CA ARG A 91 7.23 8.46 10.87
C ARG A 91 7.93 9.25 9.76
N HIS A 92 8.38 8.60 8.69
CA HIS A 92 9.11 9.24 7.59
C HIS A 92 8.31 9.24 6.28
N LEU A 93 7.12 8.64 6.25
CA LEU A 93 6.24 8.73 5.08
C LEU A 93 5.82 10.19 4.87
N PRO A 94 5.99 10.75 3.67
CA PRO A 94 5.75 12.16 3.40
C PRO A 94 4.26 12.48 3.18
N ILE A 95 3.37 11.90 3.98
CA ILE A 95 1.91 11.99 3.81
C ILE A 95 1.39 13.44 3.83
N GLU A 96 2.06 14.32 4.58
CA GLU A 96 1.71 15.74 4.71
C GLU A 96 1.86 16.54 3.40
N LYS A 97 2.52 15.97 2.38
CA LYS A 97 2.69 16.60 1.07
C LYS A 97 1.49 16.39 0.14
N TYR A 98 0.53 15.59 0.55
CA TYR A 98 -0.60 15.16 -0.27
C TYR A 98 -1.89 15.79 0.24
N ASP A 99 -2.78 16.13 -0.68
CA ASP A 99 -4.10 16.64 -0.33
C ASP A 99 -4.95 15.50 0.26
N TRP A 100 -4.93 14.33 -0.39
CA TRP A 100 -5.70 13.15 0.02
C TRP A 100 -4.81 11.93 0.21
N VAL A 101 -5.08 11.20 1.29
CA VAL A 101 -4.51 9.88 1.55
C VAL A 101 -5.62 8.84 1.42
N ILE A 102 -5.48 7.95 0.43
CA ILE A 102 -6.37 6.80 0.26
C ILE A 102 -5.63 5.58 0.82
N ASN A 103 -6.13 5.07 1.94
CA ASN A 103 -5.57 3.90 2.59
C ASN A 103 -6.36 2.65 2.21
N ASP A 104 -5.74 1.74 1.50
CA ASP A 104 -6.28 0.42 1.18
C ASP A 104 -5.66 -0.66 2.08
N PHE A 105 -6.16 -0.67 3.33
CA PHE A 105 -5.76 -1.57 4.40
C PHE A 105 -4.25 -1.61 4.67
N GLU A 106 -3.54 -0.53 4.36
CA GLU A 106 -2.09 -0.45 4.48
C GLU A 106 -1.70 0.06 5.87
N SER A 107 -1.09 -0.84 6.65
CA SER A 107 -0.82 -0.63 8.07
C SER A 107 0.17 0.50 8.39
N ILE A 108 1.19 0.72 7.56
CA ILE A 108 2.23 1.73 7.82
C ILE A 108 1.66 3.14 7.65
N THR A 109 0.86 3.34 6.61
CA THR A 109 0.17 4.59 6.31
C THR A 109 -0.86 4.92 7.38
N SER A 110 -1.59 3.92 7.89
CA SER A 110 -2.50 4.11 9.04
C SER A 110 -1.76 4.61 10.29
N MET A 111 -0.52 4.16 10.53
CA MET A 111 0.31 4.66 11.62
C MET A 111 0.87 6.06 11.35
N ALA A 112 1.04 6.44 10.08
CA ALA A 112 1.54 7.75 9.68
C ALA A 112 0.48 8.84 9.85
N CYS A 113 -0.79 8.57 9.50
CA CYS A 113 -1.91 9.53 9.53
C CYS A 113 -2.49 9.77 10.93
N ARG A 114 -1.65 10.13 11.90
CA ARG A 114 -2.04 10.39 13.30
C ARG A 114 -2.41 11.84 13.58
#